data_AF-A0A925VGI2-F1
#
_entry.id   AF-A0A925VGI2-F1
#
_cell.length_a   1.000
_cell.length_b   1.000
_cell.length_c   1.000
_cell.angle_alpha   90.00
_cell.angle_beta   90.00
_cell.angle_gamma   90.00
#
_symmetry.space_group_name_H-M   'P 1'
#
loop_
_entity.id
_entity.type
_entity.pdbx_description
1 polymer ?
#
loop_
_entity_poly.entity_id
_entity_poly.type
_entity_poly.pdbx_seq_one_letter_code
_entity_poly.pdbx_strand_id
1 'polypeptide(L)'
;MREIINWLLNDTLGLGAPGWLVALVGYVAVATILFLVAPFQMLFFTMYERRAIARMQDRIGPNRVGPEGAFQPIADGVKMFTKEDIVPTEADRWVHLLAPCV
;
A
#
# COMPACT_ATOMS: atom_id res chain seq x y z
N MET A 1 13.32 -18.06 -6.17
CA MET A 1 13.68 -16.66 -5.81
C MET A 1 15.07 -16.54 -5.19
N ARG A 2 15.49 -17.44 -4.27
CA ARG A 2 16.89 -17.47 -3.77
C ARG A 2 17.94 -17.68 -4.88
N GLU A 3 17.65 -18.50 -5.88
CA GLU A 3 18.54 -18.73 -7.03
C GLU A 3 18.71 -17.48 -7.91
N ILE A 4 17.64 -16.74 -8.18
CA ILE A 4 17.68 -15.48 -8.93
C ILE A 4 18.53 -14.44 -8.19
N ILE A 5 18.37 -14.35 -6.87
CA ILE A 5 19.11 -13.38 -6.05
C ILE A 5 20.59 -13.79 -5.90
N ASN A 6 20.89 -15.10 -5.77
CA ASN A 6 22.26 -15.62 -5.78
C ASN A 6 22.95 -15.35 -7.12
N TRP A 7 22.27 -15.56 -8.24
CA TRP A 7 22.77 -15.22 -9.57
C TRP A 7 23.04 -13.71 -9.70
N LEU A 8 22.12 -12.87 -9.21
CA LEU A 8 22.24 -11.41 -9.27
C LEU A 8 23.35 -10.84 -8.37
N LEU A 9 23.56 -11.41 -7.18
CA LEU A 9 24.56 -10.93 -6.21
C LEU A 9 25.96 -11.53 -6.39
N ASN A 10 26.07 -12.84 -6.64
CA ASN A 10 27.37 -13.52 -6.75
C ASN A 10 27.92 -13.53 -8.18
N ASP A 11 27.06 -13.70 -9.20
CA ASP A 11 27.48 -13.88 -10.60
C ASP A 11 27.54 -12.54 -11.38
N THR A 12 26.63 -11.60 -11.06
CA THR A 12 26.57 -10.29 -11.74
C THR A 12 27.28 -9.16 -11.01
N LEU A 13 27.28 -9.17 -9.68
CA LEU A 13 27.89 -8.12 -8.84
C LEU A 13 29.21 -8.54 -8.19
N GLY A 14 29.62 -9.82 -8.30
CA GLY A 14 30.92 -10.33 -7.81
C GLY A 14 31.13 -10.23 -6.29
N LEU A 15 30.07 -9.91 -5.53
CA LEU A 15 30.10 -9.83 -4.09
C LEU A 15 29.85 -11.25 -3.57
N GLY A 16 30.92 -11.99 -3.24
CA GLY A 16 30.87 -13.34 -2.64
C GLY A 16 30.18 -13.36 -1.28
N ALA A 17 28.87 -13.12 -1.29
CA ALA A 17 28.09 -12.83 -0.11
C ALA A 17 27.67 -14.12 0.59
N PRO A 18 27.77 -14.19 1.93
CA PRO A 18 27.35 -15.35 2.68
C PRO A 18 25.83 -15.55 2.55
N GLY A 19 25.36 -16.80 2.48
CA GLY A 19 23.96 -17.13 2.12
C GLY A 19 22.88 -16.53 3.05
N TRP A 20 23.23 -16.11 4.27
CA TRP A 20 22.32 -15.39 5.16
C TRP A 20 22.05 -13.96 4.69
N LEU A 21 23.04 -13.28 4.11
CA LEU A 21 22.91 -11.92 3.60
C LEU A 21 22.04 -11.90 2.33
N VAL A 22 22.22 -12.89 1.46
CA VAL A 22 21.37 -13.08 0.27
C VAL A 22 19.91 -13.32 0.66
N ALA A 23 19.67 -14.14 1.69
CA ALA A 23 18.32 -14.38 2.19
C ALA A 23 17.69 -13.09 2.74
N LEU A 24 18.43 -12.33 3.56
CA LEU A 24 17.96 -11.07 4.14
C LEU A 24 17.62 -10.04 3.07
N VAL A 25 18.49 -9.85 2.07
CA VAL A 25 18.22 -8.96 0.93
C VAL A 25 16.98 -9.41 0.15
N GLY A 26 16.80 -10.71 -0.04
CA GLY A 26 15.60 -11.26 -0.67
C GLY A 26 14.32 -10.98 0.11
N TYR A 27 14.34 -11.16 1.43
CA TYR A 27 13.19 -10.85 2.28
C TYR A 27 12.86 -9.36 2.27
N VAL A 28 13.87 -8.50 2.37
CA VAL A 28 13.68 -7.05 2.31
C VAL A 28 13.10 -6.64 0.96
N ALA A 29 13.65 -7.15 -0.15
CA ALA A 29 13.15 -6.84 -1.49
C ALA A 29 11.68 -7.25 -1.67
N VAL A 30 11.29 -8.45 -1.23
CA VAL A 30 9.90 -8.91 -1.29
C VAL A 30 9.01 -8.05 -0.40
N ALA A 31 9.43 -7.74 0.82
CA ALA A 31 8.67 -6.88 1.74
C ALA A 31 8.45 -5.49 1.14
N THR A 32 9.48 -4.88 0.54
CA THR A 32 9.38 -3.59 -0.14
C THR A 32 8.42 -3.66 -1.33
N ILE A 33 8.50 -4.71 -2.15
CA ILE A 33 7.58 -4.88 -3.29
C ILE A 33 6.14 -5.00 -2.79
N LEU A 34 5.87 -5.80 -1.76
CA LEU A 34 4.53 -5.95 -1.21
C LEU A 34 4.00 -4.63 -0.62
N PHE A 35 4.82 -3.94 0.16
CA PHE A 35 4.44 -2.66 0.78
C PHE A 35 4.17 -1.54 -0.23
N LEU A 36 4.82 -1.58 -1.39
CA LEU A 36 4.54 -0.62 -2.45
C LEU A 36 3.35 -1.06 -3.29
N VAL A 37 3.38 -2.28 -3.83
CA VAL A 37 2.40 -2.72 -4.83
C VAL A 37 1.00 -2.87 -4.24
N ALA A 38 0.85 -3.42 -3.04
CA ALA A 38 -0.46 -3.67 -2.43
C ALA A 38 -1.31 -2.38 -2.24
N PRO A 39 -0.81 -1.29 -1.62
CA PRO A 39 -1.60 -0.06 -1.50
C PRO A 39 -1.88 0.60 -2.85
N PHE A 40 -0.93 0.57 -3.79
CA PHE A 40 -1.17 1.09 -5.14
C PHE A 40 -2.31 0.34 -5.84
N GLN A 41 -2.34 -1.00 -5.75
CA GLN A 41 -3.44 -1.79 -6.29
C GLN A 41 -4.78 -1.41 -5.64
N MET A 42 -4.80 -1.25 -4.31
CA MET A 42 -6.02 -0.87 -3.58
C MET A 42 -6.55 0.51 -3.99
N LEU A 43 -5.68 1.49 -4.24
CA LEU A 43 -6.07 2.81 -4.74
C LEU A 43 -6.81 2.72 -6.09
N PHE A 44 -6.40 1.83 -6.99
CA PHE A 44 -7.08 1.62 -8.27
C PHE A 44 -8.39 0.83 -8.12
N PHE A 45 -8.38 -0.23 -7.30
CA PHE A 45 -9.58 -1.05 -7.06
C PHE A 45 -10.72 -0.23 -6.45
N THR A 46 -10.43 0.63 -5.48
CA THR A 46 -11.45 1.50 -4.86
C THR A 46 -12.05 2.50 -5.85
N MET A 47 -11.26 3.04 -6.78
CA MET A 47 -11.77 3.91 -7.85
C MET A 47 -12.69 3.14 -8.81
N TYR A 48 -12.26 1.93 -9.20
CA TYR A 48 -13.04 1.05 -10.07
C TYR A 48 -14.37 0.64 -9.43
N GLU A 49 -14.33 0.24 -8.16
CA GLU A 49 -15.52 -0.13 -7.37
C GLU A 49 -16.54 1.01 -7.35
N ARG A 50 -16.10 2.25 -7.08
CA ARG A 50 -16.98 3.43 -7.13
C ARG A 50 -17.63 3.62 -8.51
N ARG A 51 -16.89 3.40 -9.60
CA ARG A 51 -17.42 3.49 -10.97
C ARG A 51 -18.39 2.34 -11.27
N ALA A 52 -18.13 1.13 -10.76
CA ALA A 52 -19.00 -0.02 -10.92
C ALA A 52 -20.34 0.19 -10.20
N ILE A 53 -20.32 0.63 -8.93
CA ILE A 53 -21.52 0.94 -8.15
C ILE A 53 -22.32 2.08 -8.78
N ALA A 54 -21.64 3.11 -9.28
CA ALA A 54 -22.30 4.22 -9.97
C ALA A 54 -23.06 3.76 -11.23
N ARG A 55 -22.46 2.86 -12.02
CA ARG A 55 -23.12 2.26 -13.21
C ARG A 55 -24.34 1.41 -12.85
N MET A 56 -24.30 0.67 -11.74
CA MET A 56 -25.48 -0.09 -11.26
C MET A 56 -26.64 0.82 -10.86
N GLN A 57 -26.32 2.03 -10.39
CA GLN A 57 -27.30 3.02 -9.91
C GLN A 57 -27.69 4.05 -10.99
N ASP A 58 -27.32 3.82 -12.25
CA ASP A 58 -27.53 4.75 -13.37
C ASP A 58 -27.08 6.19 -13.05
N ARG A 59 -25.94 6.32 -12.35
CA ARG A 59 -25.32 7.61 -12.05
C ARG A 59 -23.87 7.66 -12.53
N ILE A 60 -23.39 8.86 -12.77
CA ILE A 60 -22.02 9.08 -13.21
C ILE A 60 -21.08 8.88 -12.02
N GLY A 61 -20.02 8.10 -12.22
CA GLY A 61 -18.94 7.91 -11.25
C GLY A 61 -18.07 9.16 -11.06
N PRO A 62 -16.93 9.05 -10.35
CA PRO A 62 -16.04 10.18 -10.12
C PRO A 62 -15.61 10.86 -11.45
N ASN A 63 -15.83 12.17 -11.59
CA ASN A 63 -15.51 12.93 -12.83
C ASN A 63 -14.89 14.32 -12.58
N ARG A 64 -14.51 14.64 -11.32
CA ARG A 64 -14.12 16.01 -10.93
C ARG A 64 -12.65 16.18 -10.53
N VAL A 65 -11.99 15.12 -10.06
CA VAL A 65 -10.64 15.21 -9.45
C VAL A 65 -9.59 14.69 -10.44
N GLY A 66 -9.46 15.37 -11.59
CA GLY A 66 -8.59 14.98 -12.71
C GLY A 66 -9.34 14.31 -13.89
N PRO A 67 -8.64 13.86 -14.94
CA PRO A 67 -9.25 13.13 -16.06
C PRO A 67 -9.91 11.85 -15.53
N GLU A 68 -11.21 11.70 -15.77
CA GLU A 68 -12.06 10.62 -15.22
C GLU A 68 -11.97 10.41 -13.68
N GLY A 69 -11.54 11.42 -12.92
CA GLY A 69 -11.41 11.32 -11.47
C GLY A 69 -10.21 10.49 -10.96
N ALA A 70 -9.17 10.31 -11.78
CA ALA A 70 -8.00 9.49 -11.45
C ALA A 70 -7.27 9.91 -10.15
N PHE A 71 -7.33 11.18 -9.76
CA PHE A 71 -6.69 11.67 -8.52
C PHE A 71 -7.58 11.57 -7.28
N GLN A 72 -8.79 11.01 -7.40
CA GLN A 72 -9.69 10.82 -6.26
C GLN A 72 -9.07 10.01 -5.11
N PRO A 73 -8.36 8.89 -5.34
CA PRO A 73 -7.77 8.10 -4.26
C PRO A 73 -6.65 8.84 -3.52
N ILE A 74 -5.90 9.69 -4.24
CA ILE A 74 -4.85 10.54 -3.64
C ILE A 74 -5.49 11.61 -2.75
N ALA A 75 -6.55 12.26 -3.21
CA ALA A 75 -7.28 13.26 -2.42
C ALA A 75 -7.88 12.64 -1.14
N ASP A 76 -8.43 11.42 -1.24
CA ASP A 76 -8.96 10.69 -0.07
C ASP A 76 -7.83 10.31 0.91
N GLY A 77 -6.66 9.93 0.41
CA GLY A 77 -5.48 9.67 1.24
C GLY A 77 -5.00 10.93 1.98
N VAL A 78 -4.82 12.05 1.27
CA VAL A 78 -4.43 13.33 1.89
C VAL A 78 -5.44 13.73 2.97
N LYS A 79 -6.75 13.61 2.68
CA LYS A 79 -7.80 13.88 3.66
C LYS A 79 -7.65 13.03 4.92
N MET A 80 -7.34 11.74 4.78
CA MET A 80 -7.13 10.85 5.93
C MET A 80 -5.91 11.24 6.77
N PHE A 81 -4.80 11.64 6.15
CA PHE A 81 -3.61 12.09 6.89
C PHE A 81 -3.81 13.43 7.61
N THR A 82 -4.61 14.34 7.03
CA THR A 82 -4.95 15.62 7.67
C THR A 82 -6.08 15.51 8.68
N LYS A 83 -6.73 14.35 8.79
CA LYS A 83 -7.84 14.13 9.70
C LYS A 83 -7.31 14.18 11.12
N GLU A 84 -7.95 14.97 11.97
CA GLU A 84 -7.66 14.96 13.40
C GLU A 84 -8.00 13.59 13.98
N ASP A 85 -7.07 13.03 14.75
CA ASP A 85 -7.26 11.78 15.47
C ASP A 85 -7.89 12.07 16.84
N ILE A 86 -9.15 11.68 17.00
CA ILE A 86 -9.96 12.00 18.18
C ILE A 86 -10.08 10.75 19.04
N VAL A 87 -9.41 10.77 20.19
CA VAL A 87 -9.54 9.71 21.20
C VAL A 87 -10.68 10.06 22.15
N PRO A 88 -11.70 9.18 22.33
CA PRO A 88 -12.79 9.44 23.26
C PRO A 88 -12.27 9.59 24.70
N THR A 89 -12.80 10.56 25.45
CA THR A 89 -12.36 10.85 26.83
C THR A 89 -12.61 9.66 27.78
N GLU A 90 -13.64 8.86 27.51
CA GLU A 90 -14.03 7.69 28.30
C GLU A 90 -13.32 6.39 27.88
N ALA A 91 -12.57 6.40 26.77
CA ALA A 91 -11.89 5.21 26.26
C ALA A 91 -10.49 5.02 26.87
N ASP A 92 -10.08 3.76 27.01
CA ASP A 92 -8.70 3.44 27.36
C ASP A 92 -7.76 3.81 26.20
N ARG A 93 -6.85 4.75 26.47
CA ARG A 93 -5.91 5.30 25.48
C ARG A 93 -4.99 4.23 24.89
N TRP A 94 -4.55 3.26 25.70
CA TRP A 94 -3.60 2.24 25.24
C TRP A 94 -4.29 1.22 24.34
N VAL A 95 -5.49 0.79 24.72
CA VAL A 95 -6.28 -0.15 23.92
C VAL A 95 -6.71 0.50 22.61
N HIS A 96 -7.14 1.78 22.64
CA HIS A 96 -7.55 2.49 21.44
C HIS A 96 -6.40 2.71 20.44
N LEU A 97 -5.19 3.02 20.93
CA LEU A 97 -4.01 3.21 20.09
C LEU A 97 -3.47 1.89 19.51
N LEU A 98 -3.51 0.80 20.29
CA LEU A 98 -2.94 -0.48 19.88
C LEU A 98 -3.90 -1.34 19.04
N ALA A 99 -5.21 -1.13 19.15
CA ALA A 99 -6.20 -1.91 18.42
C ALA A 99 -6.03 -1.91 16.88
N PRO A 100 -5.60 -0.81 16.22
CA PRO A 100 -5.30 -0.84 14.78
C PRO A 100 -3.95 -1.50 14.42
N CYS A 101 -3.05 -1.66 15.39
CA CYS A 101 -1.70 -2.22 15.17
C CYS A 101 -1.63 -3.74 15.34
N VAL A 102 -2.50 -4.32 16.17
CA VAL A 102 -2.59 -5.76 16.47
C VAL A 102 -3.56 -6.43 15.53
#